data_AF-A0A7X3HG55-F1
#
_entry.id   AF-A0A7X3HG55-F1
#
_cell.length_a   1.000
_cell.length_b   1.000
_cell.length_c   1.000
_cell.angle_alpha   90.00
_cell.angle_beta   90.00
_cell.angle_gamma   90.00
#
_symmetry.space_group_name_H-M   'P 1'
#
loop_
_entity.id
_entity.type
_entity.pdbx_description
1 polymer ?
#
loop_
_entity_poly.entity_id
_entity_poly.type
_entity_poly.pdbx_seq_one_letter_code
_entity_poly.pdbx_strand_id
1 'polypeptide(L)'
;VEAIAPQTLATWLEHGDTAVLDFTASANHVKRHIPGARWVLRAQLREALATAPKAERYVLTCGSGLLARFAVDEVAALTGKPTFLLDGGNTAWADAGLPVEAGENGLLSPRIDRYRRPYEGTDNPREAMQAYLDWEFGLVEQLGRDGTHGFFVV
;
A
#
# COMPACT_ATOMS: atom_id res chain seq x y z
N VAL A 1 20.41 -2.80 2.97
CA VAL A 1 19.39 -1.75 3.22
C VAL A 1 19.86 -0.84 4.33
N GLU A 2 20.20 0.40 3.98
CA GLU A 2 20.47 1.47 4.94
C GLU A 2 19.15 2.04 5.47
N ALA A 3 19.05 2.26 6.78
CA ALA A 3 17.84 2.78 7.43
C ALA A 3 18.11 4.17 8.04
N ILE A 4 17.12 5.05 7.98
CA ILE A 4 17.20 6.42 8.52
C ILE A 4 16.13 6.63 9.59
N ALA A 5 16.44 7.47 10.58
CA ALA A 5 15.48 7.86 11.61
C ALA A 5 14.40 8.81 11.07
N PRO A 6 13.20 8.85 11.67
CA PRO A 6 12.13 9.79 11.28
C PRO A 6 12.57 11.26 11.24
N GLN A 7 13.40 11.69 12.19
CA GLN A 7 13.89 13.07 12.25
C GLN A 7 14.81 13.40 11.06
N THR A 8 15.63 12.44 10.61
CA THR A 8 16.46 12.59 9.42
C THR A 8 15.59 12.77 8.18
N LEU A 9 14.54 11.95 8.04
CA LEU A 9 13.59 12.10 6.92
C LEU A 9 12.88 13.46 6.99
N ALA A 10 12.46 13.91 8.16
CA ALA A 10 11.81 15.22 8.32
C ALA A 10 12.70 16.36 7.81
N THR A 11 13.98 16.38 8.18
CA THR A 11 14.94 17.36 7.66
C THR A 11 15.12 17.25 6.15
N TRP A 12 15.16 16.04 5.58
CA TRP A 12 15.30 15.86 4.14
C TRP A 12 14.07 16.36 3.36
N LEU A 13 12.87 16.19 3.90
CA LEU A 13 11.65 16.68 3.26
C LEU A 13 11.60 18.22 3.14
N GLU A 14 12.27 18.97 4.04
CA GLU A 14 12.37 20.43 3.95
C GLU A 14 13.16 20.91 2.73
N HIS A 15 14.07 20.08 2.19
CA HIS A 15 14.91 20.42 1.04
C HIS A 15 14.26 20.12 -0.32
N GLY A 16 13.17 19.34 -0.34
CA GLY A 16 12.40 19.04 -1.56
C GLY A 16 13.08 18.10 -2.56
N ASP A 17 14.20 17.46 -2.21
CA ASP A 17 14.97 16.55 -3.07
C ASP A 17 14.70 15.05 -2.81
N THR A 18 13.78 14.76 -1.89
CA THR A 18 13.50 13.42 -1.35
C THR A 18 12.08 12.99 -1.66
N ALA A 19 11.93 11.82 -2.29
CA ALA A 19 10.62 11.19 -2.50
C ALA A 19 10.38 10.06 -1.49
N VAL A 20 9.19 10.03 -0.90
CA VAL A 20 8.77 8.97 0.03
C VAL A 20 7.81 8.03 -0.68
N LEU A 21 8.11 6.73 -0.68
CA LEU A 21 7.24 5.68 -1.25
C LEU A 21 6.63 4.86 -0.10
N ASP A 22 5.30 4.82 -0.04
CA ASP A 22 4.55 4.10 0.99
C ASP A 22 3.94 2.81 0.44
N PHE A 23 4.37 1.69 1.02
CA PHE A 23 3.97 0.33 0.65
C PHE A 23 2.91 -0.25 1.61
N THR A 24 2.35 0.52 2.53
CA THR A 24 1.22 0.06 3.36
C THR A 24 -0.02 -0.24 2.50
N ALA A 25 -1.04 -0.88 3.07
CA ALA A 25 -2.32 -1.04 2.37
C ALA A 25 -2.90 0.35 2.01
N SER A 26 -3.54 0.49 0.85
CA SER A 26 -4.03 1.79 0.37
C SER A 26 -4.97 2.44 1.40
N ALA A 27 -5.80 1.64 2.07
CA ALA A 27 -6.71 2.10 3.12
C ALA A 27 -5.97 2.71 4.31
N ASN A 28 -4.80 2.16 4.67
CA ASN A 28 -3.98 2.70 5.76
C ASN A 28 -3.31 4.01 5.34
N HIS A 29 -2.80 4.08 4.11
CA HIS A 29 -2.23 5.32 3.57
C HIS A 29 -3.29 6.43 3.56
N VAL A 30 -4.47 6.17 3.00
CA VAL A 30 -5.58 7.14 2.97
C VAL A 30 -6.01 7.57 4.36
N LYS A 31 -5.98 6.65 5.33
CA LYS A 31 -6.29 6.98 6.73
C LYS A 31 -5.24 7.91 7.35
N ARG A 32 -3.95 7.63 7.12
CA ARG A 32 -2.83 8.40 7.66
C ARG A 32 -1.51 8.05 6.97
N HIS A 33 -0.78 9.04 6.49
CA HIS A 33 0.54 8.88 5.87
C HIS A 33 1.49 10.05 6.19
N ILE A 34 2.76 9.88 5.85
CA ILE A 34 3.79 10.93 5.93
C ILE A 34 3.46 12.01 4.89
N PRO A 35 3.54 13.31 5.22
CA PRO A 35 3.23 14.39 4.29
C PRO A 35 4.00 14.26 2.97
N GLY A 36 3.27 14.34 1.85
CA GLY A 36 3.87 14.20 0.52
C GLY A 36 4.35 12.79 0.17
N ALA A 37 4.08 11.76 0.98
CA ALA A 37 4.33 10.38 0.59
C ALA A 37 3.54 9.98 -0.66
N ARG A 38 4.05 8.99 -1.37
CA ARG A 38 3.44 8.43 -2.57
C ARG A 38 3.09 6.97 -2.34
N TRP A 39 1.81 6.64 -2.34
CA TRP A 39 1.38 5.26 -2.22
C TRP A 39 1.66 4.49 -3.51
N VAL A 40 2.21 3.29 -3.38
CA VAL A 40 2.62 2.46 -4.52
C VAL A 40 2.33 0.97 -4.29
N LEU A 41 1.88 0.30 -5.34
CA LEU A 41 1.85 -1.16 -5.40
C LEU A 41 3.21 -1.69 -5.79
N ARG A 42 3.81 -2.53 -4.94
CA ARG A 42 5.08 -3.20 -5.26
C ARG A 42 5.00 -3.99 -6.56
N ALA A 43 3.88 -4.65 -6.83
CA ALA A 43 3.67 -5.43 -8.06
C ALA A 43 3.64 -4.58 -9.35
N GLN A 44 3.50 -3.26 -9.24
CA GLN A 44 3.46 -2.30 -10.36
C GLN A 44 4.52 -1.20 -10.18
N LEU A 45 5.63 -1.53 -9.49
CA LEU A 45 6.61 -0.55 -9.07
C LEU A 45 7.26 0.16 -10.27
N ARG A 46 7.53 -0.57 -11.36
CA ARG A 46 8.12 0.00 -12.58
C ARG A 46 7.21 1.05 -13.21
N GLU A 47 5.93 0.75 -13.34
CA GLU A 47 4.92 1.65 -13.89
C GLU A 47 4.71 2.87 -12.98
N ALA A 48 4.64 2.65 -11.67
CA ALA A 48 4.49 3.73 -10.69
C ALA A 48 5.70 4.68 -10.69
N LEU A 49 6.92 4.15 -10.77
CA LEU A 49 8.14 4.97 -10.82
C LEU A 49 8.29 5.74 -12.13
N ALA A 50 7.72 5.25 -13.24
CA ALA A 50 7.75 5.95 -14.52
C ALA A 50 6.94 7.26 -14.50
N THR A 51 5.94 7.36 -13.61
CA THR A 51 5.09 8.55 -13.44
C THR A 51 5.42 9.34 -12.17
N ALA A 52 6.28 8.80 -11.30
CA ALA A 52 6.71 9.45 -10.08
C ALA A 52 7.51 10.73 -10.37
N PRO A 53 7.39 11.78 -9.54
CA PRO A 53 8.31 12.91 -9.57
C PRO A 53 9.77 12.43 -9.43
N LYS A 54 10.68 13.06 -10.17
CA LYS A 54 12.11 12.82 -10.02
C LYS A 54 12.57 13.32 -8.66
N ALA A 55 13.39 12.52 -7.98
CA ALA A 55 14.03 12.85 -6.72
C ALA A 55 15.52 12.50 -6.77
N GLU A 56 16.31 13.14 -5.91
CA GLU A 56 17.73 12.78 -5.75
C GLU A 56 17.90 11.56 -4.85
N ARG A 57 16.91 11.26 -4.00
CA ARG A 57 16.88 10.06 -3.17
C ARG A 57 15.45 9.59 -2.91
N TYR A 58 15.32 8.30 -2.60
CA TYR A 58 14.06 7.67 -2.21
C TYR A 58 14.11 7.16 -0.78
N VAL A 59 13.03 7.35 -0.03
CA VAL A 59 12.84 6.75 1.29
C VAL A 59 11.58 5.90 1.27
N LEU A 60 11.73 4.62 1.58
CA LEU A 60 10.65 3.66 1.54
C LEU A 60 10.09 3.47 2.94
N THR A 61 8.77 3.39 3.02
CA THR A 61 8.06 3.15 4.28
C THR A 61 6.87 2.22 4.08
N CYS A 62 6.39 1.66 5.17
CA CYS A 62 5.08 1.05 5.31
C CYS A 62 4.72 1.13 6.80
N GLY A 63 3.72 0.39 7.30
CA GLY A 63 3.33 0.41 8.72
C GLY A 63 4.52 0.36 9.69
N SER A 64 5.35 -0.68 9.60
CA SER A 64 6.53 -0.91 10.46
C SER A 64 7.88 -0.89 9.72
N GLY A 65 7.89 -0.59 8.42
CA GLY A 65 9.05 -0.75 7.54
C GLY A 65 9.31 -2.19 7.03
N LEU A 66 8.59 -3.20 7.52
CA LEU A 66 8.82 -4.60 7.15
C LEU A 66 8.65 -4.89 5.65
N LEU A 67 7.53 -4.51 5.05
CA LEU A 67 7.28 -4.74 3.62
C LEU A 67 8.20 -3.86 2.75
N ALA A 68 8.35 -2.60 3.15
CA ALA A 68 9.19 -1.62 2.46
C ALA A 68 10.66 -2.07 2.32
N ARG A 69 11.20 -2.74 3.36
CA ARG A 69 12.57 -3.29 3.35
C ARG A 69 12.85 -4.17 2.13
N PHE A 70 11.86 -4.96 1.69
CA PHE A 70 12.04 -5.86 0.56
C PHE A 70 12.01 -5.16 -0.81
N ALA A 71 11.58 -3.90 -0.88
CA ALA A 71 11.50 -3.13 -2.12
C ALA A 71 12.70 -2.17 -2.32
N VAL A 72 13.59 -2.04 -1.33
CA VAL A 72 14.72 -1.07 -1.39
C VAL A 72 15.65 -1.34 -2.56
N ASP A 73 16.12 -2.57 -2.72
CA ASP A 73 17.06 -2.90 -3.80
C ASP A 73 16.40 -2.80 -5.18
N GLU A 74 15.10 -3.09 -5.26
CA GLU A 74 14.29 -2.98 -6.48
C GLU A 74 14.12 -1.51 -6.91
N VAL A 75 13.78 -0.62 -5.98
CA VAL A 75 13.70 0.82 -6.24
C VAL A 75 15.07 1.39 -6.62
N ALA A 76 16.14 1.01 -5.92
CA ALA A 76 17.49 1.45 -6.25
C ALA A 76 17.89 1.03 -7.67
N ALA A 77 17.61 -0.22 -8.06
CA ALA A 77 17.91 -0.73 -9.39
C ALA A 77 17.08 -0.04 -10.49
N LEU A 78 15.80 0.24 -10.23
CA LEU A 78 14.90 0.87 -11.20
C LEU A 78 15.17 2.37 -11.39
N THR A 79 15.62 3.05 -10.35
CA THR A 79 15.81 4.52 -10.36
C THR A 79 17.27 4.93 -10.56
N GLY A 80 18.23 4.06 -10.21
CA GLY A 80 19.64 4.41 -10.13
C GLY A 80 19.96 5.45 -9.05
N LYS A 81 19.05 5.66 -8.08
CA LYS A 81 19.17 6.68 -7.04
C LYS A 81 19.42 6.05 -5.65
N PRO A 82 20.09 6.78 -4.74
CA PRO A 82 20.16 6.41 -3.33
C PRO A 82 18.77 6.11 -2.76
N THR A 83 18.65 4.96 -2.11
CA THR A 83 17.38 4.44 -1.63
C THR A 83 17.53 3.93 -0.20
N PHE A 84 16.70 4.45 0.70
CA PHE A 84 16.78 4.21 2.14
C PHE A 84 15.46 3.62 2.66
N LEU A 85 15.53 2.95 3.80
CA LEU A 85 14.35 2.53 4.55
C LEU A 85 14.09 3.52 5.70
N LEU A 86 12.83 3.89 5.93
CA LEU A 86 12.45 4.58 7.15
C LEU A 86 12.45 3.59 8.32
N ASP A 87 13.29 3.83 9.32
CA ASP A 87 13.37 2.98 10.51
C ASP A 87 12.05 3.05 11.31
N GLY A 88 11.50 1.88 11.64
CA GLY A 88 10.19 1.73 12.28
C GLY A 88 8.96 2.17 11.46
N GLY A 89 9.15 2.66 10.22
CA GLY A 89 8.07 2.99 9.28
C GLY A 89 7.13 4.11 9.74
N ASN A 90 5.91 4.09 9.20
CA ASN A 90 4.87 5.10 9.47
C ASN A 90 4.48 5.17 10.96
N THR A 91 4.59 4.05 11.69
CA THR A 91 4.36 4.03 13.14
C THR A 91 5.40 4.87 13.87
N ALA A 92 6.70 4.64 13.64
CA ALA A 92 7.76 5.41 14.29
C ALA A 92 7.73 6.90 13.91
N TRP A 93 7.35 7.21 12.67
CA TRP A 93 7.11 8.60 12.25
C TRP A 93 6.01 9.28 13.09
N ALA A 94 4.86 8.63 13.26
CA ALA A 94 3.77 9.16 14.06
C ALA A 94 4.12 9.23 15.56
N ASP A 95 4.80 8.22 16.10
CA ASP A 95 5.23 8.16 17.50
C ASP A 95 6.28 9.23 17.83
N ALA A 96 7.06 9.66 16.83
CA ALA A 96 7.96 10.81 16.94
C ALA A 96 7.24 12.17 16.97
N GLY A 97 5.91 12.20 16.91
CA GLY A 97 5.12 13.43 16.92
C GLY A 97 5.24 14.28 15.65
N LEU A 98 5.71 13.68 14.56
CA LEU A 98 5.88 14.38 13.28
C LEU A 98 4.52 14.54 12.55
N PRO A 99 4.37 15.57 11.68
CA PRO A 99 3.11 15.83 10.99
C PRO A 99 2.66 14.66 10.11
N VAL A 100 1.35 14.52 9.90
CA VAL A 100 0.75 13.47 9.06
C VAL A 100 -0.34 14.04 8.15
N GLU A 101 -0.54 13.41 7.01
CA GLU A 101 -1.61 13.69 6.05
C GLU A 101 -2.63 12.54 6.00
N ALA A 102 -3.80 12.82 5.44
CA ALA A 102 -4.86 11.86 5.17
C ALA A 102 -5.51 12.19 3.81
N GLY A 103 -6.26 11.23 3.27
CA GLY A 103 -6.90 11.33 1.95
C GLY A 103 -6.12 10.63 0.85
N GLU A 104 -6.58 10.80 -0.39
CA GLU A 104 -6.08 10.08 -1.57
C GLU A 104 -4.97 10.84 -2.32
N ASN A 105 -4.25 11.72 -1.63
CA ASN A 105 -3.13 12.44 -2.23
C ASN A 105 -1.98 11.47 -2.51
N GLY A 106 -1.29 11.64 -3.64
CA GLY A 106 -0.06 10.91 -3.91
C GLY A 106 -0.22 9.43 -4.31
N LEU A 107 -1.38 8.99 -4.79
CA LEU A 107 -1.54 7.62 -5.31
C LEU A 107 -0.82 7.48 -6.67
N LEU A 108 0.26 6.69 -6.72
CA LEU A 108 0.96 6.34 -7.97
C LEU A 108 0.49 5.03 -8.59
N SER A 109 -0.39 4.31 -7.91
CA SER A 109 -0.95 3.03 -8.36
C SER A 109 -2.47 3.03 -8.21
N PRO A 110 -3.19 2.21 -8.98
CA PRO A 110 -4.62 1.97 -8.76
C PRO A 110 -4.84 1.25 -7.43
N ARG A 111 -5.93 1.60 -6.72
CA ARG A 111 -6.30 1.00 -5.43
C ARG A 111 -6.97 -0.37 -5.60
N ILE A 112 -6.21 -1.34 -6.09
CA ILE A 112 -6.66 -2.71 -6.36
C ILE A 112 -6.05 -3.74 -5.39
N ASP A 113 -5.46 -3.29 -4.28
CA ASP A 113 -4.85 -4.13 -3.24
C ASP A 113 -5.87 -4.84 -2.34
N ARG A 114 -7.13 -4.42 -2.36
CA ARG A 114 -8.20 -5.01 -1.56
C ARG A 114 -9.47 -5.19 -2.37
N TYR A 115 -10.00 -6.41 -2.39
CA TYR A 115 -11.38 -6.65 -2.81
C TYR A 115 -12.35 -6.01 -1.81
N ARG A 116 -13.22 -5.12 -2.30
CA ARG A 116 -14.29 -4.53 -1.50
C ARG A 116 -15.39 -5.58 -1.27
N ARG A 117 -15.28 -6.30 -0.15
CA ARG A 117 -16.23 -7.33 0.27
C ARG A 117 -17.61 -6.72 0.49
N PRO A 118 -18.66 -7.14 -0.26
CA PRO A 118 -20.00 -6.56 -0.14
C PRO A 118 -20.63 -6.73 1.24
N TYR A 119 -20.19 -7.74 1.99
CA TYR A 119 -20.67 -8.08 3.34
C TYR A 119 -19.85 -7.44 4.48
N GLU A 120 -18.86 -6.59 4.18
CA GLU A 120 -18.10 -5.83 5.20
C GLU A 120 -18.45 -4.34 5.17
N GLY A 121 -18.70 -3.76 6.34
CA GLY A 121 -19.08 -2.34 6.47
C GLY A 121 -20.56 -2.08 6.19
N THR A 122 -20.94 -0.80 6.11
CA THR A 122 -22.34 -0.36 5.96
C THR A 122 -22.56 0.57 4.77
N ASP A 123 -21.54 0.73 3.92
CA ASP A 123 -21.47 1.71 2.82
C ASP A 123 -21.47 1.05 1.43
N ASN A 124 -21.65 -0.27 1.35
CA ASN A 124 -21.81 -0.96 0.06
C ASN A 124 -23.19 -0.66 -0.54
N PRO A 125 -23.30 -0.53 -1.87
CA PRO A 125 -24.60 -0.38 -2.51
C PRO A 125 -25.41 -1.68 -2.39
N ARG A 126 -26.75 -1.55 -2.25
CA ARG A 126 -27.67 -2.68 -2.11
C ARG A 126 -27.55 -3.70 -3.25
N GLU A 127 -27.33 -3.23 -4.47
CA GLU A 127 -27.07 -4.04 -5.67
C GLU A 127 -25.86 -4.97 -5.49
N ALA A 128 -24.73 -4.47 -4.96
CA ALA A 128 -23.56 -5.30 -4.73
C ALA A 128 -23.79 -6.34 -3.62
N MET A 129 -24.57 -6.00 -2.59
CA MET A 129 -24.97 -6.96 -1.56
C MET A 129 -25.88 -8.04 -2.13
N GLN A 130 -26.85 -7.69 -2.98
CA GLN A 130 -27.74 -8.64 -3.63
C GLN A 130 -26.96 -9.57 -4.57
N ALA A 131 -26.08 -9.01 -5.41
CA ALA A 131 -25.25 -9.81 -6.31
C ALA A 131 -24.34 -10.79 -5.56
N TYR A 132 -23.89 -10.45 -4.35
CA TYR A 132 -23.14 -11.37 -3.50
C TYR A 132 -23.99 -12.56 -3.04
N LEU A 133 -25.24 -12.32 -2.64
CA LEU A 133 -26.18 -13.40 -2.27
C LEU A 133 -26.50 -14.29 -3.49
N ASP A 134 -26.71 -13.69 -4.65
CA ASP A 134 -26.98 -14.43 -5.89
C ASP A 134 -25.76 -15.29 -6.30
N TRP A 135 -24.54 -14.77 -6.07
CA TRP A 135 -23.30 -15.53 -6.24
C TRP A 135 -23.23 -16.73 -5.28
N GLU A 136 -23.51 -16.54 -3.99
CA GLU A 136 -23.49 -17.63 -2.99
C GLU A 136 -24.49 -18.73 -3.34
N PHE A 137 -25.69 -18.36 -3.83
CA PHE A 137 -26.72 -19.32 -4.25
C PHE A 137 -26.22 -20.28 -5.35
N GLY A 138 -25.38 -19.78 -6.27
CA GLY A 138 -24.81 -20.59 -7.36
C GLY A 138 -23.59 -21.44 -6.99
N LEU A 139 -23.08 -21.38 -5.77
CA LEU A 139 -21.82 -22.05 -5.40
C LEU A 139 -21.92 -23.58 -5.38
N VAL A 140 -23.04 -24.15 -4.93
CA VAL A 140 -23.21 -25.61 -4.87
C VAL A 140 -23.14 -26.24 -6.27
N GLU A 141 -23.73 -25.58 -7.26
CA GLU A 141 -23.66 -26.02 -8.66
C GLU A 141 -22.24 -25.91 -9.21
N GLN A 142 -21.50 -24.84 -8.85
CA GLN A 142 -20.09 -24.69 -9.20
C GLN A 142 -19.22 -25.78 -8.58
N LEU A 143 -19.45 -26.14 -7.30
CA LEU A 143 -18.77 -27.24 -6.64
C LEU A 143 -19.02 -28.56 -7.37
N GLY A 144 -20.27 -28.84 -7.76
CA GLY A 144 -20.60 -30.05 -8.52
C GLY A 144 -19.91 -30.11 -9.88
N ARG A 145 -19.75 -28.98 -10.58
CA ARG A 145 -19.00 -28.90 -11.84
C ARG A 145 -17.50 -29.06 -11.67
N ASP A 146 -16.94 -28.49 -10.60
CA ASP A 146 -15.52 -28.61 -10.29
C ASP A 146 -15.15 -30.05 -9.92
N GLY A 147 -15.94 -30.68 -9.05
CA GLY A 147 -15.80 -32.10 -8.71
C GLY A 147 -14.52 -32.46 -7.94
N THR A 148 -13.72 -31.48 -7.50
CA THR A 148 -12.46 -31.73 -6.78
C THR A 148 -12.50 -31.35 -5.30
N HIS A 149 -13.63 -30.83 -4.81
CA HIS A 149 -13.74 -30.27 -3.46
C HIS A 149 -13.57 -31.30 -2.32
N GLY A 150 -13.99 -32.56 -2.51
CA GLY A 150 -13.91 -33.61 -1.48
C GLY A 150 -14.74 -33.35 -0.21
N PHE A 151 -15.48 -32.25 -0.14
CA PHE A 151 -16.37 -31.94 0.99
C PHE A 151 -17.50 -32.96 1.15
N PHE A 152 -17.82 -33.30 2.40
CA PHE A 152 -19.01 -34.06 2.82
C PHE A 152 -19.59 -33.46 4.10
N VAL A 153 -20.89 -33.60 4.32
CA VAL A 153 -21.59 -33.13 5.54
C VAL A 153 -22.07 -34.36 6.31
N VAL A 154 -21.74 -34.44 7.60
CA VAL A 154 -22.04 -35.56 8.52
C VAL A 154 -23.42 -35.51 9.13
#